data_AF-A0A3E0WDH3-F1
#
_entry.id   AF-A0A3E0WDH3-F1
#
_cell.length_a   1.000
_cell.length_b   1.000
_cell.length_c   1.000
_cell.angle_alpha   90.00
_cell.angle_beta   90.00
_cell.angle_gamma   90.00
#
_symmetry.space_group_name_H-M   'P 1'
#
loop_
_entity.id
_entity.type
_entity.pdbx_description
1 polymer ?
#
loop_
_entity_poly.entity_id
_entity_poly.type
_entity_poly.pdbx_seq_one_letter_code
_entity_poly.pdbx_strand_id
1 'polypeptide(L)'
;MGYITYDGTDIEMDDRILTHLHIVIVQKLRRTECFTMSWAYSAEVGSGRASIWLHPSIPIRFRFDGSRVPSLNPVWLAELTESA
;
A
#
# COMPACT_ATOMS: atom_id res chain seq x y z
N MET A 1 -10.91 -8.01 -0.75
CA MET A 1 -10.68 -6.57 -0.99
C MET A 1 -10.30 -5.96 0.35
N GLY A 2 -9.50 -4.91 0.32
CA GLY A 2 -9.08 -4.22 1.53
C GLY A 2 -8.82 -2.75 1.24
N TYR A 3 -8.54 -2.00 2.30
CA TYR A 3 -8.42 -0.55 2.26
C TYR A 3 -7.18 -0.08 3.00
N ILE A 4 -6.49 0.89 2.41
CA ILE A 4 -5.55 1.77 3.12
C ILE A 4 -6.30 3.06 3.43
N THR A 5 -6.45 3.39 4.71
CA THR A 5 -6.91 4.73 5.12
C THR A 5 -5.69 5.56 5.46
N TYR A 6 -5.51 6.69 4.77
CA TYR A 6 -4.45 7.65 5.02
C TYR A 6 -5.01 9.06 4.99
N ASP A 7 -4.76 9.84 6.05
CA ASP A 7 -5.28 11.21 6.21
C ASP A 7 -6.80 11.32 5.93
N GLY A 8 -7.57 10.34 6.42
CA GLY A 8 -9.02 10.27 6.21
C GLY A 8 -9.47 9.83 4.81
N THR A 9 -8.55 9.55 3.89
CA THR A 9 -8.84 9.05 2.55
C THR A 9 -8.72 7.52 2.51
N ASP A 10 -9.78 6.85 2.08
CA ASP A 10 -9.79 5.39 1.86
C ASP A 10 -9.36 5.06 0.43
N ILE A 11 -8.42 4.13 0.29
CA ILE A 11 -7.90 3.61 -0.98
C ILE A 11 -8.17 2.12 -1.03
N GLU A 12 -9.06 1.70 -1.93
CA GLU A 12 -9.41 0.29 -2.13
C GLU A 12 -8.35 -0.44 -2.96
N MET A 13 -7.97 -1.64 -2.53
CA MET A 13 -6.98 -2.49 -3.20
C MET A 13 -7.31 -3.98 -3.01
N ASP A 14 -6.78 -4.83 -3.88
CA ASP A 14 -6.79 -6.28 -3.67
C ASP A 14 -6.03 -6.66 -2.40
N ASP A 15 -6.57 -7.61 -1.63
CA ASP A 15 -5.96 -8.05 -0.35
C ASP A 15 -4.51 -8.50 -0.52
N ARG A 16 -4.20 -9.16 -1.65
CA ARG A 16 -2.83 -9.59 -1.93
C ARG A 16 -1.89 -8.41 -2.11
N ILE A 17 -2.27 -7.41 -2.91
CA ILE A 17 -1.49 -6.18 -3.08
C ILE A 17 -1.34 -5.46 -1.74
N LEU A 18 -2.45 -5.28 -1.04
CA LEU A 18 -2.50 -4.64 0.27
C LEU A 18 -1.57 -5.31 1.28
N THR A 19 -1.49 -6.64 1.28
CA THR A 19 -0.60 -7.39 2.17
C THR A 19 0.87 -7.10 1.89
N HIS A 20 1.27 -7.04 0.62
CA HIS A 20 2.66 -6.75 0.25
C HIS A 20 3.02 -5.29 0.60
N LEU A 21 2.12 -4.36 0.29
CA LEU A 21 2.28 -2.95 0.64
C LEU A 21 2.34 -2.74 2.15
N HIS A 22 1.48 -3.41 2.93
CA HIS A 22 1.49 -3.33 4.39
C HIS A 22 2.87 -3.68 4.95
N ILE A 23 3.49 -4.75 4.47
CA ILE A 23 4.84 -5.17 4.92
C ILE A 23 5.87 -4.08 4.61
N VAL A 24 5.94 -3.62 3.35
CA VAL A 24 6.95 -2.65 2.91
C VAL A 24 6.77 -1.29 3.56
N ILE A 25 5.53 -0.79 3.63
CA ILE A 25 5.18 0.49 4.25
C ILE A 25 5.55 0.49 5.74
N VAL A 26 5.17 -0.56 6.48
CA VAL A 26 5.52 -0.66 7.91
C VAL A 26 7.03 -0.73 8.11
N GLN A 27 7.74 -1.46 7.25
CA GLN A 27 9.21 -1.53 7.34
C GLN A 27 9.88 -0.17 7.12
N LYS A 28 9.45 0.60 6.10
CA LYS A 28 10.00 1.94 5.82
C LYS A 28 9.64 2.95 6.91
N LEU A 29 8.37 3.01 7.33
CA LEU A 29 7.94 3.94 8.39
C LEU A 29 8.60 3.64 9.74
N ARG A 30 8.89 2.37 10.06
CA ARG A 30 9.68 2.00 11.26
C ARG A 30 11.11 2.51 11.23
N ARG A 31 11.68 2.73 10.04
CA ARG A 31 12.99 3.37 9.84
C ARG A 31 12.90 4.89 9.72
N THR A 32 11.73 5.47 9.99
CA THR A 32 11.44 6.90 9.81
C THR A 32 11.66 7.40 8.38
N GLU A 33 11.60 6.49 7.39
CA GLU A 33 11.73 6.83 5.98
C GLU A 33 10.39 7.36 5.46
N CYS A 34 10.43 8.54 4.85
CA CYS A 34 9.28 9.11 4.14
C CYS A 34 9.43 8.82 2.65
N PHE A 35 8.34 8.44 1.98
CA PHE A 35 8.39 8.01 0.59
C PHE A 35 7.05 8.26 -0.13
N THR A 36 7.09 8.25 -1.46
CA THR A 36 5.89 8.36 -2.29
C THR A 36 5.39 6.98 -2.66
N MET A 37 4.10 6.71 -2.48
CA MET A 37 3.44 5.54 -3.05
C MET A 37 2.59 5.98 -4.24
N SER A 38 2.77 5.32 -5.39
CA SER A 38 1.99 5.62 -6.60
C SER A 38 1.35 4.36 -7.17
N TRP A 39 0.13 4.48 -7.69
CA TRP A 39 -0.55 3.39 -8.37
C TRP A 39 -1.36 3.92 -9.56
N ALA A 40 -1.63 3.05 -10.53
CA ALA A 40 -2.48 3.37 -11.66
C ALA A 40 -3.93 2.98 -11.37
N TYR A 41 -4.88 3.78 -11.84
CA TYR A 41 -6.27 3.35 -11.94
C TYR A 41 -6.44 2.48 -13.17
N SER A 42 -7.28 1.45 -13.07
CA SER A 42 -7.67 0.66 -14.25
C SER A 42 -8.38 1.57 -15.26
N ALA A 43 -8.29 1.21 -16.55
CA ALA A 43 -8.94 1.97 -17.62
C ALA A 43 -10.47 2.09 -17.41
N GLU A 44 -11.06 1.11 -16.72
CA GLU A 44 -12.48 1.05 -16.39
C GLU A 44 -12.94 2.15 -15.41
N VAL A 45 -12.04 2.68 -14.58
CA VAL A 45 -12.33 3.71 -13.57
C VAL A 45 -11.92 5.12 -14.03
N GLY A 46 -11.40 5.26 -15.26
CA GLY A 46 -11.17 6.57 -15.88
C GLY A 46 -9.72 6.87 -16.30
N SER A 47 -8.83 5.87 -16.31
CA SER A 47 -7.42 5.99 -16.74
C SER A 47 -6.64 7.13 -16.07
N GLY A 48 -5.72 6.78 -15.16
CA GLY A 48 -4.90 7.79 -14.50
C GLY A 48 -3.88 7.20 -13.53
N ARG A 49 -3.13 8.07 -12.87
CA ARG A 49 -2.19 7.71 -11.79
C ARG A 49 -2.53 8.51 -10.54
N ALA A 50 -2.61 7.84 -9.40
CA ALA A 50 -2.65 8.48 -8.10
C ALA A 50 -1.31 8.28 -7.39
N SER A 51 -0.96 9.26 -6.56
CA SER A 51 0.25 9.24 -5.74
C SER A 51 -0.05 9.88 -4.39
N ILE A 52 0.45 9.27 -3.32
CA ILE A 52 0.40 9.83 -1.96
C ILE A 52 1.80 9.91 -1.37
N TRP A 53 2.04 10.93 -0.55
CA TRP A 53 3.25 11.05 0.26
C TRP A 53 2.99 10.44 1.64
N LEU A 54 3.81 9.46 2.04
CA LEU A 54 3.70 8.76 3.31
C LEU A 54 4.72 9.30 4.32
N HIS A 55 4.22 9.71 5.50
CA HIS A 55 5.04 10.24 6.59
C HIS A 55 4.71 9.52 7.92
N PRO A 56 5.71 9.17 8.76
CA PRO A 56 5.49 8.43 10.02
C PRO A 56 4.57 9.12 11.04
N SER A 57 4.41 10.44 10.95
CA SER A 57 3.54 11.20 11.87
C SER A 57 2.06 11.20 11.46
N ILE A 58 1.71 10.69 10.28
CA ILE A 58 0.33 10.66 9.79
C ILE A 58 -0.23 9.26 10.05
N PRO A 59 -1.39 9.13 10.73
CA PRO A 59 -2.01 7.84 10.97
C PRO A 59 -2.33 7.11 9.66
N ILE A 60 -1.89 5.87 9.57
CA ILE A 60 -2.23 4.94 8.49
C ILE A 60 -2.97 3.73 9.07
N ARG A 61 -4.03 3.29 8.41
CA ARG A 61 -4.78 2.08 8.78
C ARG A 61 -4.85 1.13 7.59
N PHE A 62 -4.63 -0.15 7.87
CA PHE A 62 -4.84 -1.23 6.92
C PHE A 62 -6.08 -2.02 7.36
N ARG A 63 -7.09 -2.13 6.50
CA ARG A 63 -8.28 -2.95 6.70
C ARG A 63 -8.32 -4.04 5.64
N PHE A 64 -8.47 -5.29 6.06
CA PHE A 64 -8.62 -6.45 5.18
C PHE A 64 -10.02 -7.02 5.38
N ASP A 65 -10.82 -7.12 4.31
CA ASP A 65 -12.17 -7.68 4.43
C ASP A 65 -12.15 -9.22 4.35
N GLY A 66 -11.06 -9.80 3.80
CA GLY A 66 -10.84 -11.24 3.73
C GLY A 66 -10.30 -11.84 5.03
N SER A 67 -10.77 -13.04 5.39
CA SER A 67 -10.28 -13.79 6.55
C SER A 67 -9.00 -14.60 6.28
N ARG A 68 -8.64 -14.80 5.01
CA ARG A 68 -7.47 -15.60 4.61
C ARG A 68 -6.26 -14.71 4.37
N VAL A 69 -5.14 -15.04 5.02
CA VAL A 69 -3.84 -14.42 4.73
C VAL A 69 -3.38 -14.82 3.32
N PRO A 70 -3.16 -13.85 2.40
CA PRO A 70 -2.68 -14.15 1.05
C PRO A 70 -1.28 -14.75 1.07
N SER A 71 -0.94 -15.54 0.04
CA SER A 71 0.44 -16.01 -0.13
C SER A 71 1.37 -14.84 -0.47
N LEU A 72 2.50 -14.77 0.24
CA LEU A 72 3.53 -13.76 0.05
C LEU A 72 4.46 -14.15 -1.08
N ASN A 73 4.84 -13.19 -1.92
CA ASN A 73 5.88 -13.33 -2.92
C ASN A 73 7.14 -12.57 -2.45
N PRO A 74 8.22 -13.27 -2.05
CA PRO A 74 9.42 -12.63 -1.53
C PRO A 74 10.15 -11.78 -2.59
N VAL A 75 10.09 -12.16 -3.86
CA VAL A 75 10.69 -11.38 -4.95
C VAL A 75 9.99 -10.03 -5.07
N TRP A 76 8.66 -10.04 -5.03
CA TRP A 76 7.88 -8.80 -5.10
C TRP A 76 8.12 -7.88 -3.91
N LEU A 77 8.29 -8.43 -2.70
CA LEU A 77 8.64 -7.65 -1.52
C LEU A 77 10.01 -6.97 -1.68
N ALA A 78 10.99 -7.66 -2.26
CA ALA A 78 12.31 -7.08 -2.53
C ALA A 78 12.19 -5.92 -3.54
N GLU A 79 11.52 -6.14 -4.67
CA GLU A 79 11.31 -5.12 -5.70
C GLU A 79 10.56 -3.88 -5.18
N LEU A 80 9.52 -4.08 -4.36
CA LEU A 80 8.79 -2.98 -3.72
C LEU A 80 9.63 -2.22 -2.70
N THR A 81 10.57 -2.89 -2.05
CA THR A 81 11.47 -2.25 -1.08
C THR A 81 12.51 -1.40 -1.79
N GLU A 82 13.02 -1.86 -2.93
CA GLU A 82 14.03 -1.17 -3.76
C GLU A 82 13.48 -0.01 -4.59
N SER A 83 12.20 -0.09 -5.01
CA SER A 83 11.59 0.91 -5.91
C SER A 83 11.12 2.21 -5.24
N ALA A 84 11.24 2.32 -3.91
CA ALA A 84 10.71 3.42 -3.11
C ALA A 84 11.80 4.24 -2.43
#